data_AF-A0A3A6VHV0-F1
#
_entry.id   AF-A0A3A6VHV0-F1
#
_cell.length_a   1.000
_cell.length_b   1.000
_cell.length_c   1.000
_cell.angle_alpha   90.00
_cell.angle_beta   90.00
_cell.angle_gamma   90.00
#
_symmetry.space_group_name_H-M   'P 1'
#
loop_
_entity.id
_entity.type
_entity.pdbx_description
1 polymer ?
#
loop_
_entity_poly.entity_id
_entity_poly.type
_entity_poly.pdbx_seq_one_letter_code
_entity_poly.pdbx_strand_id
1 'polypeptide(L)'
;MPRWFRRIVDEGERLLVEVTDELRDESEVHKAASQLHLRIEQVLNANRARLEKPVIEAAEGFLHDLGVILEEDSMLRFPHAPVNQYLLAEKCTDIIYNYKPSLESAPGIWNQIKAHINNFIEIIFGLENVLPTTQTMFAKDVSFTRCKRNLSRLKESLESDAPDLLSVLVNC
;
A
#
# COMPACT_ATOMS: atom_id res chain seq x y z
N MET A 1 26.51 29.04 -31.01
CA MET A 1 25.16 28.97 -30.41
C MET A 1 25.03 30.04 -29.33
N PRO A 2 23.98 30.89 -29.34
CA PRO A 2 23.80 31.93 -28.33
C PRO A 2 23.60 31.34 -26.91
N ARG A 3 24.16 31.99 -25.88
CA ARG A 3 24.10 31.50 -24.48
C ARG A 3 22.68 31.39 -23.92
N TRP A 4 21.77 32.26 -24.37
CA TRP A 4 20.36 32.25 -23.95
C TRP A 4 19.60 31.05 -24.53
N PHE A 5 19.93 30.64 -25.76
CA PHE A 5 19.32 29.49 -26.41
C PHE A 5 19.75 28.18 -25.74
N ARG A 6 21.02 28.07 -25.36
CA ARG A 6 21.55 26.91 -24.64
C ARG A 6 20.86 26.73 -23.28
N ARG A 7 20.66 27.81 -22.51
CA ARG A 7 19.89 27.78 -21.25
C ARG A 7 18.45 27.29 -21.41
N ILE A 8 17.76 27.70 -22.49
CA ILE A 8 16.38 27.28 -22.74
C ILE A 8 16.32 25.79 -23.11
N VAL A 9 17.29 25.31 -23.88
CA VAL A 9 17.41 23.87 -24.21
C VAL A 9 17.72 23.06 -22.95
N ASP A 10 18.69 23.48 -22.14
CA ASP A 10 19.06 22.78 -20.90
C ASP A 10 17.89 22.74 -19.89
N GLU A 11 17.12 23.84 -19.78
CA GLU A 11 15.92 23.91 -18.92
C GLU A 11 14.77 23.03 -19.46
N GLY A 12 14.60 23.01 -20.78
CA GLY A 12 13.62 22.13 -21.44
C GLY A 12 13.97 20.66 -21.29
N GLU A 13 15.26 20.30 -21.38
CA GLU A 13 15.75 18.95 -21.11
C GLU A 13 15.56 18.57 -19.64
N ARG A 14 15.80 19.49 -18.69
CA ARG A 14 15.54 19.24 -17.26
C ARG A 14 14.07 18.99 -16.97
N LEU A 15 13.17 19.83 -17.50
CA LEU A 15 11.72 19.66 -17.33
C LEU A 15 11.23 18.36 -17.99
N LEU A 16 11.79 17.98 -19.13
CA LEU A 16 11.50 16.68 -19.72
C LEU A 16 11.94 15.57 -18.79
N VAL A 17 13.15 15.60 -18.24
CA VAL A 17 13.61 14.58 -17.26
C VAL A 17 12.70 14.53 -16.04
N GLU A 18 12.37 15.68 -15.42
CA GLU A 18 11.48 15.74 -14.26
C GLU A 18 10.10 15.15 -14.56
N VAL A 19 9.48 15.51 -15.69
CA VAL A 19 8.19 14.94 -16.12
C VAL A 19 8.31 13.46 -16.46
N THR A 20 9.44 13.01 -17.02
CA THR A 20 9.64 11.59 -17.34
C THR A 20 9.89 10.77 -16.08
N ASP A 21 10.54 11.34 -15.06
CA ASP A 21 10.77 10.72 -13.76
C ASP A 21 9.49 10.68 -12.92
N GLU A 22 8.70 11.76 -12.88
CA GLU A 22 7.36 11.75 -12.28
C GLU A 22 6.41 10.76 -12.97
N LEU A 23 6.56 10.53 -14.28
CA LEU A 23 5.81 9.52 -15.02
C LEU A 23 6.37 8.10 -14.86
N ARG A 24 7.59 7.95 -14.34
CA ARG A 24 8.25 6.67 -14.02
C ARG A 24 8.10 6.26 -12.57
N ASP A 25 7.74 7.18 -11.69
CA ASP A 25 7.42 6.86 -10.31
C ASP A 25 6.24 5.89 -10.23
N GLU A 26 6.13 5.20 -9.08
CA GLU A 26 5.03 4.27 -8.85
C GLU A 26 3.68 5.02 -8.82
N SER A 27 2.69 4.47 -9.51
CA SER A 27 1.32 5.00 -9.46
C SER A 27 0.73 4.88 -8.06
N GLU A 28 -0.28 5.69 -7.73
CA GLU A 28 -0.97 5.60 -6.44
C GLU A 28 -1.66 4.23 -6.26
N VAL A 29 -2.16 3.63 -7.34
CA VAL A 29 -2.71 2.27 -7.33
C VAL A 29 -1.61 1.26 -7.01
N HIS A 30 -0.43 1.41 -7.62
CA HIS A 30 0.73 0.56 -7.36
C HIS A 30 1.17 0.65 -5.90
N LYS A 31 1.34 1.86 -5.37
CA LYS A 31 1.68 2.07 -3.95
C LYS A 31 0.65 1.45 -3.01
N ALA A 32 -0.63 1.63 -3.29
CA ALA A 32 -1.71 1.04 -2.51
C ALA A 32 -1.69 -0.49 -2.55
N ALA A 33 -1.46 -1.08 -3.71
CA ALA A 33 -1.34 -2.52 -3.89
C ALA A 33 -0.08 -3.09 -3.21
N SER A 34 1.08 -2.43 -3.33
CA SER A 34 2.31 -2.77 -2.61
C SER A 34 2.11 -2.71 -1.10
N GLN A 35 1.35 -1.72 -0.61
CA GLN A 35 0.99 -1.65 0.80
C GLN A 35 0.08 -2.81 1.22
N LEU A 36 -0.90 -3.17 0.39
CA LEU A 36 -1.77 -4.33 0.61
C LEU A 36 -0.94 -5.62 0.71
N HIS A 37 0.00 -5.83 -0.22
CA HIS A 37 0.94 -6.96 -0.22
C HIS A 37 1.66 -7.07 1.13
N LEU A 38 2.35 -6.00 1.52
CA LEU A 38 3.14 -5.95 2.76
C LEU A 38 2.28 -6.23 4.00
N ARG A 39 1.06 -5.68 4.05
CA ARG A 39 0.16 -5.89 5.20
C ARG A 39 -0.34 -7.32 5.30
N ILE A 40 -0.67 -7.94 4.18
CA ILE A 40 -1.11 -9.34 4.17
C ILE A 40 0.04 -10.26 4.57
N GLU A 41 1.26 -9.98 4.11
CA GLU A 41 2.47 -10.71 4.52
C GLU A 41 2.69 -10.61 6.03
N GLN A 42 2.57 -9.41 6.60
CA GLN A 42 2.68 -9.20 8.05
C GLN A 42 1.62 -10.00 8.82
N VAL A 43 0.35 -9.99 8.36
CA VAL A 43 -0.74 -10.75 8.99
C VAL A 43 -0.48 -12.24 8.91
N LEU A 44 -0.04 -12.75 7.75
CA LEU A 44 0.28 -14.16 7.56
C LEU A 44 1.41 -14.59 8.49
N ASN A 45 2.53 -13.85 8.50
CA ASN A 45 3.69 -14.17 9.33
C ASN A 45 3.37 -14.14 10.83
N ALA A 46 2.55 -13.19 11.28
CA ALA A 46 2.14 -13.08 12.68
C ALA A 46 1.24 -14.25 13.15
N ASN A 47 0.48 -14.86 12.25
CA ASN A 47 -0.50 -15.88 12.60
C ASN A 47 -0.14 -17.29 12.08
N ARG A 48 0.94 -17.43 11.32
CA ARG A 48 1.34 -18.66 10.60
C ARG A 48 1.28 -19.93 11.43
N ALA A 49 1.75 -19.88 12.68
CA ALA A 49 1.79 -21.03 13.58
C ALA A 49 0.41 -21.57 14.00
N ARG A 50 -0.67 -20.79 13.82
CA ARG A 50 -2.03 -21.11 14.27
C ARG A 50 -2.97 -21.44 13.11
N LEU A 51 -2.46 -21.43 11.88
CA LEU A 51 -3.28 -21.59 10.69
C LEU A 51 -3.22 -23.01 10.15
N GLU A 52 -4.34 -23.39 9.56
CA GLU A 52 -4.41 -24.61 8.76
C GLU A 52 -3.65 -24.42 7.45
N LYS A 53 -3.01 -25.49 7.00
CA LYS A 53 -2.22 -25.51 5.77
C LYS A 53 -2.95 -24.93 4.54
N PRO A 54 -4.23 -25.23 4.28
CA PRO A 54 -4.95 -24.67 3.12
C PRO A 54 -5.09 -23.15 3.17
N VAL A 55 -5.20 -22.57 4.36
CA VAL A 55 -5.31 -21.12 4.56
C VAL A 55 -3.97 -20.44 4.33
N ILE A 56 -2.89 -21.09 4.77
CA ILE A 56 -1.52 -20.62 4.50
C ILE A 56 -1.26 -20.63 2.99
N GLU A 57 -1.57 -21.74 2.31
CA GLU A 57 -1.41 -21.85 0.85
C GLU A 57 -2.24 -20.80 0.10
N ALA A 58 -3.47 -20.53 0.54
CA ALA A 58 -4.29 -19.48 -0.06
C ALA A 58 -3.72 -18.07 0.17
N ALA A 59 -3.18 -17.78 1.36
CA ALA A 59 -2.56 -16.49 1.66
C ALA A 59 -1.22 -16.31 0.91
N GLU A 60 -0.43 -17.37 0.78
CA GLU A 60 0.81 -17.37 -0.01
C GLU A 60 0.50 -17.23 -1.50
N GLY A 61 -0.55 -17.89 -2.02
CA GLY A 61 -1.03 -17.70 -3.39
C GLY A 61 -1.52 -16.28 -3.65
N PHE A 62 -2.27 -15.69 -2.70
CA PHE A 62 -2.65 -14.28 -2.76
C PHE A 62 -1.43 -13.37 -2.90
N LEU A 63 -0.43 -13.55 -2.02
CA LEU A 63 0.79 -12.73 -2.03
C LEU A 63 1.58 -12.93 -3.32
N HIS A 64 1.70 -14.17 -3.78
CA HIS A 64 2.37 -14.48 -5.03
C HIS A 64 1.74 -13.78 -6.22
N ASP A 65 0.42 -13.95 -6.40
CA ASP A 65 -0.29 -13.35 -7.54
C ASP A 65 -0.25 -11.81 -7.47
N LEU A 66 -0.37 -11.25 -6.27
CA LEU A 66 -0.27 -9.81 -6.06
C LEU A 66 1.15 -9.30 -6.36
N GLY A 67 2.18 -10.05 -5.98
CA GLY A 67 3.58 -9.73 -6.30
C GLY A 67 3.85 -9.76 -7.81
N VAL A 68 3.35 -10.78 -8.52
CA VAL A 68 3.49 -10.91 -9.98
C VAL A 68 2.89 -9.70 -10.70
N ILE A 69 1.67 -9.28 -10.34
CA ILE A 69 1.05 -8.13 -11.02
C ILE A 69 1.76 -6.81 -10.71
N LEU A 70 2.37 -6.67 -9.53
CA LEU A 70 3.16 -5.48 -9.18
C LEU A 70 4.47 -5.46 -9.97
N GLU A 71 5.15 -6.60 -10.11
CA GLU A 71 6.32 -6.71 -10.97
C GLU A 71 5.96 -6.37 -12.42
N GLU A 72 4.86 -6.91 -12.96
CA GLU A 72 4.38 -6.57 -14.31
C GLU A 72 4.13 -5.07 -14.48
N ASP A 73 3.48 -4.43 -13.51
CA ASP A 73 3.17 -3.00 -13.54
C ASP A 73 4.44 -2.13 -13.45
N SER A 74 5.42 -2.52 -12.62
CA SER A 74 6.70 -1.80 -12.49
C SER A 74 7.52 -1.79 -13.79
N MET A 75 7.28 -2.75 -14.68
CA MET A 75 7.94 -2.84 -15.99
C MET A 75 7.24 -1.99 -17.06
N LEU A 76 6.10 -1.38 -16.75
CA LEU A 76 5.38 -0.52 -17.69
C LEU A 76 6.12 0.79 -17.91
N ARG A 77 6.11 1.25 -19.16
CA ARG A 77 6.74 2.51 -19.55
C ARG A 77 6.01 3.75 -19.01
N PHE A 78 4.73 3.59 -18.64
CA PHE A 78 3.83 4.68 -18.22
C PHE A 78 2.88 4.19 -17.10
N PRO A 79 3.37 3.91 -15.87
CA PRO A 79 2.56 3.43 -14.76
C PRO A 79 1.41 4.39 -14.38
N HIS A 80 1.62 5.70 -14.54
CA HIS A 80 0.59 6.70 -14.26
C HIS A 80 -0.52 6.81 -15.31
N ALA A 81 -0.43 6.10 -16.45
CA ALA A 81 -1.49 6.14 -17.45
C ALA A 81 -2.82 5.63 -16.84
N PRO A 82 -3.95 6.35 -16.97
CA PRO A 82 -5.21 5.96 -16.34
C PRO A 82 -5.65 4.53 -16.68
N VAL A 83 -5.40 4.09 -17.91
CA VAL A 83 -5.71 2.72 -18.37
C VAL A 83 -4.89 1.67 -17.60
N ASN A 84 -3.61 1.94 -17.34
CA ASN A 84 -2.74 1.00 -16.62
C ASN A 84 -3.13 0.91 -15.14
N GLN A 85 -3.41 2.05 -14.52
CA GLN A 85 -3.92 2.12 -13.14
C GLN A 85 -5.26 1.38 -12.99
N TYR A 86 -6.17 1.53 -13.95
CA TYR A 86 -7.44 0.80 -13.98
C TYR A 86 -7.22 -0.71 -14.09
N LEU A 87 -6.37 -1.15 -15.03
CA LEU A 87 -6.06 -2.58 -15.23
C LEU A 87 -5.42 -3.19 -13.98
N LEU A 88 -4.52 -2.46 -13.31
CA LEU A 88 -3.92 -2.91 -12.06
C LEU A 88 -4.97 -3.06 -10.95
N ALA A 89 -5.86 -2.07 -10.78
CA ALA A 89 -6.94 -2.13 -9.80
C ALA A 89 -7.91 -3.30 -10.07
N GLU A 90 -8.23 -3.56 -11.33
CA GLU A 90 -9.05 -4.71 -11.77
C GLU A 90 -8.38 -6.04 -11.41
N LYS A 91 -7.10 -6.22 -11.78
CA LYS A 91 -6.31 -7.41 -11.43
C LYS A 91 -6.24 -7.65 -9.91
N CYS A 92 -5.96 -6.61 -9.12
CA CYS A 92 -5.96 -6.69 -7.67
C CYS A 92 -7.32 -7.15 -7.12
N THR A 93 -8.40 -6.65 -7.71
CA THR A 93 -9.78 -6.99 -7.32
C THR A 93 -10.10 -8.45 -7.64
N ASP A 94 -9.69 -8.95 -8.80
CA ASP A 94 -9.86 -10.36 -9.19
C ASP A 94 -9.11 -11.29 -8.25
N ILE A 95 -7.85 -10.96 -7.89
CA ILE A 95 -7.08 -11.72 -6.90
C ILE A 95 -7.83 -11.78 -5.56
N ILE A 96 -8.35 -10.63 -5.08
CA ILE A 96 -9.13 -10.58 -3.85
C ILE A 96 -10.32 -11.54 -3.91
N TYR A 97 -11.06 -11.55 -5.00
CA TYR A 97 -12.22 -12.43 -5.16
C TYR A 97 -11.84 -13.92 -5.28
N ASN A 98 -10.72 -14.23 -5.95
CA ASN A 98 -10.27 -15.61 -6.13
C ASN A 98 -9.88 -16.28 -4.81
N TYR A 99 -9.18 -15.57 -3.94
CA TYR A 99 -8.68 -16.13 -2.68
C TYR A 99 -9.61 -15.94 -1.49
N LYS A 100 -10.61 -15.04 -1.60
CA LYS A 100 -11.59 -14.77 -0.54
C LYS A 100 -12.24 -16.05 0.04
N PRO A 101 -12.79 -17.00 -0.75
CA PRO A 101 -13.46 -18.18 -0.21
C PRO A 101 -12.56 -19.03 0.69
N SER A 102 -11.29 -19.18 0.30
CA SER A 102 -10.31 -19.95 1.06
C SER A 102 -9.90 -19.24 2.34
N LEU A 103 -9.70 -17.92 2.30
CA LEU A 103 -9.35 -17.13 3.48
C LEU A 103 -10.52 -17.01 4.47
N GLU A 104 -11.77 -17.01 3.99
CA GLU A 104 -12.99 -16.97 4.81
C GLU A 104 -13.14 -18.17 5.74
N SER A 105 -12.51 -19.31 5.42
CA SER A 105 -12.46 -20.47 6.31
C SER A 105 -11.73 -20.19 7.64
N ALA A 106 -10.86 -19.17 7.68
CA ALA A 106 -10.20 -18.66 8.89
C ALA A 106 -10.67 -17.24 9.24
N PRO A 107 -11.84 -17.09 9.90
CA PRO A 107 -12.50 -15.80 10.07
C PRO A 107 -11.66 -14.77 10.83
N GLY A 108 -10.79 -15.20 11.74
CA GLY A 108 -9.91 -14.31 12.51
C GLY A 108 -8.85 -13.62 11.64
N ILE A 109 -8.25 -14.34 10.69
CA ILE A 109 -7.30 -13.77 9.73
C ILE A 109 -8.03 -13.00 8.65
N TRP A 110 -9.11 -13.59 8.12
CA TRP A 110 -9.89 -12.94 7.08
C TRP A 110 -10.32 -11.55 7.51
N ASN A 111 -10.73 -11.36 8.77
CA ASN A 111 -11.12 -10.04 9.25
C ASN A 111 -9.97 -9.02 9.27
N GLN A 112 -8.73 -9.46 9.54
CA GLN A 112 -7.54 -8.60 9.50
C GLN A 112 -7.17 -8.24 8.05
N ILE A 113 -7.10 -9.25 7.17
CA ILE A 113 -6.84 -9.06 5.74
C ILE A 113 -7.91 -8.15 5.11
N LYS A 114 -9.18 -8.39 5.42
CA LYS A 114 -10.32 -7.60 4.95
C LYS A 114 -10.23 -6.12 5.32
N ALA A 115 -9.74 -5.80 6.51
CA ALA A 115 -9.54 -4.40 6.90
C ALA A 115 -8.50 -3.70 5.99
N HIS A 116 -7.44 -4.41 5.60
CA HIS A 116 -6.44 -3.90 4.66
C HIS A 116 -6.97 -3.82 3.22
N ILE A 117 -7.80 -4.78 2.80
CA ILE A 117 -8.50 -4.72 1.51
C ILE A 117 -9.44 -3.50 1.45
N ASN A 118 -10.20 -3.23 2.51
CA ASN A 118 -11.06 -2.05 2.55
C ASN A 118 -10.26 -0.75 2.42
N ASN A 119 -9.11 -0.65 3.09
CA ASN A 119 -8.23 0.51 2.95
C ASN A 119 -7.72 0.67 1.51
N PHE A 120 -7.32 -0.42 0.85
CA PHE A 120 -6.93 -0.41 -0.55
C PHE A 120 -8.08 0.10 -1.46
N ILE A 121 -9.29 -0.42 -1.27
CA ILE A 121 -10.48 -0.02 -2.04
C ILE A 121 -10.84 1.45 -1.78
N GLU A 122 -10.72 1.92 -0.54
CA GLU A 122 -10.98 3.31 -0.18
C GLU A 122 -9.99 4.26 -0.88
N ILE A 123 -8.69 3.93 -0.89
CA ILE A 123 -7.66 4.73 -1.56
C ILE A 123 -7.93 4.84 -3.07
N ILE A 124 -8.35 3.76 -3.72
CA ILE A 124 -8.49 3.72 -5.19
C ILE A 124 -9.84 4.25 -5.66
N PHE A 125 -10.93 3.87 -4.98
CA PHE A 125 -12.29 4.15 -5.44
C PHE A 125 -12.98 5.25 -4.63
N GLY A 126 -12.38 5.69 -3.50
CA GLY A 126 -13.02 6.62 -2.57
C GLY A 126 -14.23 6.03 -1.85
N LEU A 127 -14.36 4.69 -1.83
CA LEU A 127 -15.49 3.98 -1.26
C LEU A 127 -15.15 3.45 0.14
N GLU A 128 -15.84 3.97 1.15
CA GLU A 128 -15.71 3.48 2.52
C GLU A 128 -16.40 2.12 2.72
N ASN A 129 -15.71 1.18 3.40
CA ASN A 129 -16.30 -0.05 3.96
C ASN A 129 -16.96 -1.03 2.96
N VAL A 130 -16.31 -1.32 1.83
CA VAL A 130 -16.84 -2.23 0.79
C VAL A 130 -17.05 -3.68 1.27
N LEU A 131 -16.18 -4.19 2.14
CA LEU A 131 -16.35 -5.50 2.76
C LEU A 131 -16.73 -5.38 4.25
N PRO A 132 -17.78 -6.07 4.73
CA PRO A 132 -18.19 -5.97 6.13
C PRO A 132 -17.11 -6.58 7.04
N THR A 133 -16.48 -5.75 7.88
CA THR A 133 -15.54 -6.17 8.91
C THR A 133 -16.27 -6.43 10.21
N THR A 134 -15.98 -7.57 10.85
CA THR A 134 -16.57 -7.90 12.14
C THR A 134 -15.95 -6.98 13.18
N GLN A 135 -16.78 -6.13 13.80
CA GLN A 135 -16.33 -5.29 14.91
C GLN A 135 -15.88 -6.19 16.06
N THR A 136 -14.61 -6.05 16.46
CA THR A 136 -14.13 -6.70 17.69
C THR A 136 -14.74 -5.99 18.90
N MET A 137 -14.82 -6.67 20.05
CA MET A 137 -15.26 -6.06 21.32
C MET A 137 -14.48 -4.78 21.70
N PHE A 138 -13.27 -4.62 21.14
CA PHE A 138 -12.39 -3.47 21.36
C PHE A 138 -12.67 -2.29 20.40
N ALA A 139 -13.43 -2.48 19.32
CA ALA A 139 -13.77 -1.42 18.37
C ALA A 139 -14.64 -0.31 18.99
N LYS A 140 -15.36 -0.62 20.09
CA LYS A 140 -16.13 0.35 20.89
C LYS A 140 -15.46 0.69 22.22
N ASP A 141 -14.27 0.14 22.50
CA ASP A 141 -13.56 0.40 23.75
C ASP A 141 -12.95 1.82 23.71
N VAL A 142 -13.50 2.69 24.56
CA VAL A 142 -13.12 4.11 24.66
C VAL A 142 -11.66 4.25 25.08
N SER A 143 -11.17 3.33 25.91
CA SER A 143 -9.79 3.28 26.42
C SER A 143 -8.82 2.92 25.30
N PHE A 144 -9.14 1.91 24.50
CA PHE A 144 -8.34 1.50 23.35
C PHE A 144 -8.32 2.59 22.27
N THR A 145 -9.48 3.21 21.98
CA THR A 145 -9.57 4.32 21.01
C THR A 145 -8.78 5.55 21.48
N ARG A 146 -8.83 5.86 22.79
CA ARG A 146 -8.03 6.94 23.40
C ARG A 146 -6.54 6.62 23.31
N CYS A 147 -6.14 5.39 23.58
CA CYS A 147 -4.76 4.93 23.44
C CYS A 147 -4.25 5.09 22.00
N LYS A 148 -5.04 4.63 21.00
CA LYS A 148 -4.72 4.79 19.58
C LYS A 148 -4.54 6.25 19.18
N ARG A 149 -5.45 7.14 19.59
CA ARG A 149 -5.32 8.60 19.31
C ARG A 149 -4.09 9.21 19.98
N ASN A 150 -3.78 8.80 21.21
CA ASN A 150 -2.60 9.29 21.92
C ASN A 150 -1.31 8.82 21.23
N LEU A 151 -1.25 7.58 20.75
CA LEU A 151 -0.11 7.07 19.99
C LEU A 151 0.07 7.80 18.65
N SER A 152 -1.02 8.06 17.92
CA SER A 152 -0.96 8.84 16.67
C SER A 152 -0.44 10.26 16.92
N ARG A 153 -0.93 10.95 17.96
CA ARG A 153 -0.46 12.29 18.34
C ARG A 153 1.01 12.30 18.79
N LEU A 154 1.43 11.28 19.53
CA LEU A 154 2.81 11.14 19.96
C LEU A 154 3.73 10.94 18.74
N LYS A 155 3.31 10.12 17.78
CA LYS A 155 4.02 9.90 16.52
C LYS A 155 4.14 11.20 15.71
N GLU A 156 3.04 11.92 15.54
CA GLU A 156 3.03 13.21 14.83
C GLU A 156 3.91 14.26 15.52
N SER A 157 3.91 14.31 16.86
CA SER A 157 4.80 15.20 17.63
C SER A 157 6.26 14.81 17.49
N LEU A 158 6.59 13.52 17.50
CA LEU A 158 7.95 13.03 17.28
C LEU A 158 8.44 13.33 15.86
N GLU A 159 7.56 13.23 14.87
CA GLU A 159 7.87 13.54 13.47
C GLU A 159 7.94 15.06 13.23
N SER A 160 7.17 15.89 13.96
CA SER A 160 7.25 17.35 13.87
C SER A 160 8.45 17.94 14.61
N ASP A 161 8.84 17.35 15.74
CA ASP A 161 9.91 17.84 16.61
C ASP A 161 11.30 17.34 16.18
N ALA A 162 11.38 16.41 15.22
CA ALA A 162 12.63 15.82 14.77
C ALA A 162 12.84 15.82 13.24
N PRO A 163 12.96 16.99 12.56
CA PRO A 163 13.70 17.01 11.31
C PRO A 163 15.22 16.83 11.55
N ASP A 164 15.72 17.13 12.76
CA ASP A 164 17.16 17.33 13.02
C ASP A 164 17.81 16.39 14.07
N LEU A 165 17.12 15.38 14.61
CA LEU A 165 17.78 14.40 15.49
C LEU A 165 18.61 13.35 14.72
N LEU A 166 18.41 13.22 13.41
CA LEU A 166 19.27 12.37 12.55
C LEU A 166 20.59 13.06 12.16
N SER A 167 20.70 14.39 12.25
CA SER A 167 21.95 15.10 11.99
C SER A 167 22.93 15.10 13.18
N VAL A 168 22.43 14.87 14.40
CA VAL A 168 23.27 14.80 15.62
C VAL A 168 23.83 13.40 15.89
N LEU A 169 23.19 12.33 15.40
CA LEU A 169 23.65 10.94 15.66
C LEU A 169 24.67 10.38 14.64
N VAL A 170 25.00 11.13 13.58
CA VAL A 170 26.02 10.69 12.57
C VAL A 170 27.40 11.34 12.79
N ASN A 171 27.54 12.29 13.71
CA ASN A 171 28.82 13.00 13.94
C ASN A 171 29.31 13.03 15.40
N CYS A 172 28.90 12.10 16.27
CA CYS A 172 29.51 11.88 17.60
C CYS A 172 29.63 10.39 17.93
#